data_AF-A0A645CT11-F1
#
_entry.id   AF-A0A645CT11-F1
#
_cell.length_a   1.000
_cell.length_b   1.000
_cell.length_c   1.000
_cell.angle_alpha   90.00
_cell.angle_beta   90.00
_cell.angle_gamma   90.00
#
_symmetry.space_group_name_H-M   'P 1'
#
loop_
_entity.id
_entity.type
_entity.pdbx_description
1 polymer ?
#
loop_
_entity_poly.entity_id
_entity_poly.type
_entity_poly.pdbx_seq_one_letter_code
_entity_poly.pdbx_strand_id
1 'polypeptide(L)'
;MKKIMLILPVAALGLLFAGCANIEVVQNPDLNGEKISLDGAPVAHLNAQNWGVYLFSLPIWTGSTDSIGAIAVFKDTVNAESMVPVVTAKSRELKATHTLDLASEYCVAGFIFYVRSINVSANAVKLPAINTGRASAAK
;
A
#
# COMPACT_ATOMS: atom_id res chain seq x y z
N MET A 1 -7.99 -0.72 -44.77
CA MET A 1 -6.79 -0.91 -43.92
C MET A 1 -6.49 0.25 -42.95
N LYS A 2 -7.37 1.26 -42.78
CA LYS A 2 -7.11 2.47 -41.94
C LYS A 2 -7.57 2.36 -40.47
N LYS A 3 -8.29 1.29 -40.10
CA LYS A 3 -8.93 1.14 -38.78
C LYS A 3 -8.03 0.50 -37.72
N ILE A 4 -6.95 -0.18 -38.11
CA ILE A 4 -6.07 -0.92 -37.18
C ILE A 4 -4.99 0.00 -36.58
N MET A 5 -4.58 1.07 -37.28
CA MET A 5 -3.57 2.03 -36.77
C MET A 5 -4.05 2.89 -35.60
N LEU A 6 -5.36 2.99 -35.35
CA LEU A 6 -5.91 3.84 -34.28
C LEU A 6 -6.08 3.08 -32.94
N ILE A 7 -5.97 1.75 -32.94
CA ILE A 7 -6.20 0.90 -31.76
C ILE A 7 -4.93 0.79 -30.90
N LEU A 8 -3.76 0.80 -31.54
CA LEU A 8 -2.46 0.70 -30.86
C LEU A 8 -2.17 1.83 -29.87
N PRO A 9 -2.42 3.13 -30.18
CA PRO A 9 -2.21 4.19 -29.20
C PRO A 9 -3.21 4.13 -28.05
N VAL A 10 -4.45 3.68 -28.27
CA VAL A 10 -5.48 3.57 -27.22
C VAL A 10 -5.14 2.47 -26.20
N ALA A 11 -4.59 1.34 -26.66
CA ALA A 11 -4.12 0.29 -25.76
C ALA A 11 -2.88 0.71 -24.95
N ALA A 12 -1.94 1.45 -25.57
CA ALA A 12 -0.79 2.01 -24.87
C ALA A 12 -1.20 3.10 -23.85
N LEU A 13 -2.22 3.90 -24.16
CA LEU A 13 -2.84 4.83 -23.22
C LEU A 13 -3.52 4.11 -22.06
N GLY A 14 -4.19 2.97 -22.30
CA GLY A 14 -4.80 2.15 -21.25
C GLY A 14 -3.80 1.68 -20.18
N LEU A 15 -2.55 1.40 -20.55
CA LEU A 15 -1.47 1.06 -19.61
C LEU A 15 -0.99 2.26 -18.79
N LEU A 16 -1.10 3.48 -19.34
CA LEU A 16 -0.77 4.73 -18.63
C LEU A 16 -1.88 5.16 -17.64
N PHE A 17 -3.07 4.55 -17.72
CA PHE A 17 -4.19 4.79 -16.81
C PHE A 17 -4.34 3.73 -15.71
N ALA A 18 -3.30 2.91 -15.50
CA ALA A 18 -3.25 1.93 -14.41
C ALA A 18 -3.05 2.62 -13.05
N GLY A 19 -4.04 3.42 -12.62
CA GLY A 19 -4.20 3.86 -11.23
C GLY A 19 -4.31 2.60 -10.38
N CYS A 20 -3.18 2.13 -9.86
CA CYS A 20 -3.10 0.84 -9.21
C CYS A 20 -2.53 1.02 -7.82
N ALA A 21 -3.20 0.40 -6.85
CA ALA A 21 -2.62 0.12 -5.57
C ALA A 21 -1.69 -1.09 -5.74
N ASN A 22 -0.49 -1.00 -5.20
CA ASN A 22 0.50 -2.06 -5.19
C ASN A 22 1.13 -2.16 -3.80
N ILE A 23 1.65 -3.34 -3.44
CA ILE A 23 2.44 -3.53 -2.23
C ILE A 23 3.74 -4.22 -2.62
N GLU A 24 4.85 -3.53 -2.38
CA GLU A 24 6.17 -4.11 -2.43
C GLU A 24 6.51 -4.73 -1.08
N VAL A 25 7.05 -5.95 -1.11
CA VAL A 25 7.40 -6.73 0.07
C VAL A 25 8.85 -7.13 -0.04
N VAL A 26 9.70 -6.61 0.84
CA VAL A 26 11.09 -7.05 1.00
C VAL A 26 11.14 -7.98 2.20
N GLN A 27 11.26 -9.28 1.97
CA GLN A 27 11.24 -10.28 3.04
C GLN A 27 12.56 -10.27 3.82
N ASN A 28 12.54 -10.82 5.04
CA ASN A 28 13.70 -10.85 5.93
C ASN A 28 15.04 -11.28 5.28
N PRO A 29 15.11 -12.36 4.46
CA PRO A 29 16.35 -12.73 3.79
C PRO A 29 16.92 -11.63 2.88
N ASP A 30 16.05 -10.78 2.35
CA ASP A 30 16.35 -9.72 1.38
C ASP A 30 16.52 -8.34 2.05
N LEU A 31 16.44 -8.27 3.39
CA LEU A 31 16.70 -7.03 4.15
C LEU A 31 18.20 -6.71 4.28
N ASN A 32 19.07 -7.38 3.52
CA ASN A 32 20.53 -7.15 3.55
C ASN A 32 21.16 -7.28 4.96
N GLY A 33 20.62 -8.17 5.80
CA GLY A 33 21.10 -8.37 7.17
C GLY A 33 20.67 -7.30 8.17
N GLU A 34 19.89 -6.30 7.76
CA GLU A 34 19.42 -5.22 8.63
C GLU A 34 18.30 -5.66 9.56
N LYS A 35 18.28 -5.09 10.77
CA LYS A 35 17.15 -5.21 11.69
C LYS A 35 16.23 -4.01 11.53
N ILE A 36 14.99 -4.28 11.15
CA ILE A 36 13.92 -3.27 11.02
C ILE A 36 13.12 -3.08 12.31
N SER A 37 13.61 -3.62 13.44
CA SER A 37 13.05 -3.38 14.77
C SER A 37 14.10 -3.66 15.83
N LEU A 38 14.00 -2.93 16.96
CA LEU A 38 14.82 -3.16 18.14
C LEU A 38 14.40 -4.44 18.87
N ASP A 39 13.10 -4.74 18.85
CA ASP A 39 12.49 -5.85 19.55
C ASP A 39 11.83 -6.81 18.55
N GLY A 40 12.08 -8.10 18.70
CA GLY A 40 11.45 -9.14 17.87
C GLY A 40 12.16 -9.47 16.55
N ALA A 41 11.61 -10.48 15.87
CA ALA A 41 12.17 -11.00 14.63
C ALA A 41 11.60 -10.25 13.42
N PRO A 42 12.46 -9.70 12.53
CA PRO A 42 12.02 -9.08 11.28
C PRO A 42 11.33 -10.10 10.37
N VAL A 43 10.20 -9.71 9.78
CA VAL A 43 9.44 -10.52 8.83
C VAL A 43 9.60 -9.95 7.43
N ALA A 44 9.28 -8.67 7.25
CA ALA A 44 9.41 -7.97 5.98
C ALA A 44 9.36 -6.44 6.17
N HIS A 45 9.97 -5.70 5.25
CA HIS A 45 9.64 -4.29 5.02
C HIS A 45 8.56 -4.21 3.94
N LEU A 46 7.55 -3.39 4.18
CA LEU A 46 6.40 -3.20 3.29
C LEU A 46 6.39 -1.77 2.78
N ASN A 47 6.18 -1.60 1.49
CA ASN A 47 5.95 -0.30 0.87
C ASN A 47 4.72 -0.40 -0.04
N ALA A 48 3.59 0.13 0.42
CA ALA A 48 2.37 0.17 -0.39
C ALA A 48 2.25 1.51 -1.09
N GLN A 49 1.98 1.47 -2.38
CA GLN A 49 1.87 2.65 -3.22
C GLN A 49 0.48 2.66 -3.85
N ASN A 50 -0.14 3.83 -3.94
CA ASN A 50 -1.40 4.01 -4.64
C ASN A 50 -1.40 5.37 -5.32
N TRP A 51 -2.04 5.47 -6.47
CA TRP A 51 -2.20 6.72 -7.19
C TRP A 51 -3.52 6.77 -7.94
N GLY A 52 -3.92 7.97 -8.32
CA GLY A 52 -5.17 8.17 -9.04
C GLY A 52 -5.26 9.54 -9.70
N VAL A 53 -6.21 9.66 -10.62
CA VAL A 53 -6.50 10.87 -11.39
C VAL A 53 -7.78 11.51 -10.88
N TYR A 54 -7.71 12.82 -10.68
CA TYR A 54 -8.77 13.64 -10.14
C TYR A 54 -9.11 14.78 -11.09
N LEU A 55 -10.38 15.17 -11.09
CA LEU A 55 -10.87 16.40 -11.69
C LEU A 55 -11.41 17.30 -10.58
N PHE A 56 -10.75 18.42 -10.29
CA PHE A 56 -11.04 19.30 -9.15
C PHE A 56 -11.02 18.61 -7.77
N SER A 57 -12.12 18.04 -7.32
CA SER A 57 -12.18 17.25 -6.07
C SER A 57 -12.78 15.87 -6.30
N LEU A 58 -13.14 15.55 -7.54
CA LEU A 58 -13.75 14.29 -7.92
C LEU A 58 -12.65 13.29 -8.28
N PRO A 59 -12.48 12.18 -7.54
CA PRO A 59 -11.64 11.08 -7.99
C PRO A 59 -12.26 10.47 -9.24
N ILE A 60 -11.64 10.59 -10.42
CA ILE A 60 -12.18 9.95 -11.62
C ILE A 60 -11.88 8.45 -11.53
N TRP A 61 -10.62 8.11 -11.26
CA TRP A 61 -10.20 6.76 -10.93
C TRP A 61 -8.96 6.76 -10.04
N THR A 62 -8.86 5.75 -9.19
CA THR A 62 -7.78 5.52 -8.23
C THR A 62 -7.44 4.04 -8.20
N GLY A 63 -6.33 3.63 -7.58
CA GLY A 63 -6.11 2.22 -7.30
C GLY A 63 -7.07 1.66 -6.26
N SER A 64 -7.56 0.45 -6.48
CA SER A 64 -8.47 -0.21 -5.55
C SER A 64 -7.71 -0.76 -4.33
N THR A 65 -8.14 -0.38 -3.14
CA THR A 65 -7.66 -0.94 -1.87
C THR A 65 -8.40 -2.21 -1.46
N ASP A 66 -9.55 -2.48 -2.09
CA ASP A 66 -10.31 -3.73 -1.91
C ASP A 66 -9.75 -4.85 -2.79
N SER A 67 -9.24 -4.50 -3.98
CA SER A 67 -8.68 -5.40 -4.98
C SER A 67 -7.36 -4.84 -5.51
N ILE A 68 -6.25 -5.17 -4.85
CA ILE A 68 -4.90 -4.70 -5.23
C ILE A 68 -4.60 -5.03 -6.70
N GLY A 69 -4.03 -4.06 -7.43
CA GLY A 69 -3.79 -4.15 -8.86
C GLY A 69 -5.00 -3.83 -9.77
N ALA A 70 -6.17 -3.55 -9.19
CA ALA A 70 -7.34 -3.06 -9.93
C ALA A 70 -7.58 -1.56 -9.72
N ILE A 71 -8.50 -1.01 -10.52
CA ILE A 71 -8.91 0.38 -10.49
C ILE A 71 -10.23 0.51 -9.72
N ALA A 72 -10.36 1.52 -8.87
CA ALA A 72 -11.60 1.98 -8.28
C ALA A 72 -12.06 3.29 -8.97
N VAL A 73 -13.28 3.31 -9.47
CA VAL A 73 -13.86 4.47 -10.17
C VAL A 73 -14.70 5.28 -9.19
N PHE A 74 -14.57 6.61 -9.20
CA PHE A 74 -15.30 7.51 -8.30
C PHE A 74 -15.14 7.22 -6.80
N LYS A 75 -14.01 6.61 -6.41
CA LYS A 75 -13.65 6.34 -5.01
C LYS A 75 -12.30 6.97 -4.69
N ASP A 76 -12.22 7.76 -3.63
CA ASP A 76 -10.95 8.29 -3.14
C ASP A 76 -10.28 7.26 -2.24
N THR A 77 -9.26 6.59 -2.77
CA THR A 77 -8.44 5.62 -2.04
C THR A 77 -6.99 6.07 -1.89
N VAL A 78 -6.64 7.26 -2.39
CA VAL A 78 -5.26 7.78 -2.41
C VAL A 78 -5.03 8.60 -1.15
N ASN A 79 -5.20 7.95 -0.01
CA ASN A 79 -5.12 8.54 1.32
C ASN A 79 -4.66 7.49 2.34
N ALA A 80 -4.13 7.95 3.48
CA ALA A 80 -3.55 7.06 4.48
C ALA A 80 -4.61 6.14 5.12
N GLU A 81 -5.82 6.67 5.35
CA GLU A 81 -6.93 5.90 5.93
C GLU A 81 -7.29 4.66 5.09
N SER A 82 -7.24 4.79 3.77
CA SER A 82 -7.50 3.68 2.86
C SER A 82 -6.31 2.71 2.72
N MET A 83 -5.07 3.20 2.85
CA MET A 83 -3.85 2.43 2.57
C MET A 83 -3.24 1.74 3.80
N VAL A 84 -3.41 2.27 5.00
CA VAL A 84 -2.93 1.63 6.23
C VAL A 84 -3.58 0.24 6.44
N PRO A 85 -4.89 0.04 6.23
CA PRO A 85 -5.51 -1.29 6.29
C PRO A 85 -4.88 -2.29 5.31
N VAL A 86 -4.52 -1.83 4.11
CA VAL A 86 -3.88 -2.65 3.07
C VAL A 86 -2.51 -3.16 3.54
N VAL A 87 -1.66 -2.25 4.05
CA VAL A 87 -0.34 -2.60 4.58
C VAL A 87 -0.43 -3.52 5.79
N THR A 88 -1.32 -3.22 6.74
CA THR A 88 -1.49 -4.04 7.95
C THR A 88 -2.08 -5.42 7.64
N ALA A 89 -2.97 -5.52 6.64
CA ALA A 89 -3.48 -6.80 6.16
C ALA A 89 -2.36 -7.65 5.57
N LYS A 90 -1.50 -7.06 4.73
CA LYS A 90 -0.34 -7.76 4.17
C LYS A 90 0.65 -8.20 5.25
N SER A 91 0.90 -7.34 6.24
CA SER A 91 1.73 -7.67 7.40
C SER A 91 1.21 -8.91 8.15
N ARG A 92 -0.11 -8.98 8.41
CA ARG A 92 -0.75 -10.15 9.04
C ARG A 92 -0.70 -11.40 8.15
N GLU A 93 -0.89 -11.25 6.84
CA GLU A 93 -0.77 -12.35 5.87
C GLU A 93 0.61 -13.02 5.96
N LEU A 94 1.66 -12.21 6.12
CA LEU A 94 3.05 -12.63 6.32
C LEU A 94 3.35 -13.17 7.73
N LYS A 95 2.33 -13.36 8.58
CA LYS A 95 2.45 -13.90 9.95
C LYS A 95 3.24 -13.02 10.92
N ALA A 96 3.39 -11.73 10.61
CA ALA A 96 3.85 -10.75 11.60
C ALA A 96 2.79 -10.58 12.69
N THR A 97 3.24 -10.33 13.92
CA THR A 97 2.33 -10.01 15.02
C THR A 97 2.07 -8.52 15.08
N HIS A 98 3.04 -7.69 14.67
CA HIS A 98 3.01 -6.24 14.77
C HIS A 98 3.43 -5.61 13.44
N THR A 99 2.83 -4.45 13.15
CA THR A 99 3.19 -3.57 12.04
C THR A 99 3.69 -2.28 12.67
N LEU A 100 4.98 -2.00 12.54
CA LEU A 100 5.69 -0.91 13.20
C LEU A 100 6.15 0.14 12.19
N ASP A 101 6.55 1.30 12.68
CA ASP A 101 7.19 2.38 11.91
C ASP A 101 6.42 2.78 10.65
N LEU A 102 5.09 2.89 10.79
CA LEU A 102 4.21 3.36 9.73
C LEU A 102 4.56 4.81 9.38
N ALA A 103 4.96 5.01 8.13
CA ALA A 103 5.17 6.34 7.57
C ALA A 103 4.40 6.47 6.25
N SER A 104 3.88 7.66 5.99
CA SER A 104 3.14 7.95 4.76
C SER A 104 3.68 9.19 4.08
N GLU A 105 3.90 9.10 2.78
CA GLU A 105 4.28 10.22 1.93
C GLU A 105 3.18 10.44 0.89
N TYR A 106 2.84 11.71 0.64
CA TYR A 106 1.75 12.08 -0.25
C TYR A 106 2.22 13.17 -1.21
N CYS A 107 1.87 13.02 -2.50
CA CYS A 107 2.25 13.94 -3.56
C CYS A 107 1.06 14.29 -4.45
N VAL A 108 1.04 15.54 -4.93
CA VAL A 108 0.04 16.05 -5.87
C VAL A 108 0.74 16.76 -7.02
N ALA A 109 0.34 16.45 -8.24
CA ALA A 109 0.84 17.10 -9.44
C ALA A 109 -0.27 17.37 -10.45
N GLY A 110 -0.34 18.59 -10.99
CA GLY A 110 -1.35 19.01 -11.98
C GLY A 110 -2.20 20.18 -11.49
N PHE A 111 -3.23 20.53 -12.27
CA PHE A 111 -4.10 21.67 -11.98
C PHE A 111 -5.59 21.33 -12.14
N ILE A 112 -6.10 21.24 -13.37
CA ILE A 112 -7.51 20.89 -13.64
C ILE A 112 -7.70 19.37 -13.48
N PHE A 113 -6.94 18.62 -14.28
CA PHE A 113 -6.65 17.23 -13.99
C PHE A 113 -5.37 17.21 -13.18
N TYR A 114 -5.41 16.49 -12.07
CA TYR A 114 -4.21 16.25 -11.27
C TYR A 114 -4.15 14.80 -10.83
N VAL A 115 -2.93 14.37 -10.58
CA VAL A 115 -2.61 13.06 -10.02
C VAL A 115 -2.34 13.25 -8.54
N ARG A 116 -2.91 12.37 -7.73
CA ARG A 116 -2.45 12.15 -6.36
C ARG A 116 -1.70 10.83 -6.32
N SER A 117 -0.65 10.76 -5.52
CA SER A 117 -0.02 9.52 -5.11
C SER A 117 0.20 9.50 -3.61
N ILE A 118 0.17 8.29 -3.06
CA ILE A 118 0.51 8.03 -1.66
C ILE A 118 1.40 6.78 -1.59
N ASN A 119 2.43 6.86 -0.77
CA ASN A 119 3.26 5.74 -0.35
C ASN A 119 3.07 5.54 1.15
N VAL A 120 2.90 4.31 1.60
CA VAL A 120 2.83 3.94 3.01
C VAL A 120 3.86 2.84 3.26
N SER A 121 4.90 3.16 4.02
CA SER A 121 5.91 2.21 4.44
C SER A 121 5.60 1.67 5.84
N ALA A 122 5.99 0.44 6.11
CA ALA A 122 5.90 -0.16 7.44
C ALA A 122 6.83 -1.37 7.61
N ASN A 123 7.15 -1.68 8.85
CA ASN A 123 7.93 -2.86 9.24
C ASN A 123 7.01 -3.95 9.79
N ALA A 124 7.01 -5.12 9.15
CA ALA A 124 6.33 -6.30 9.64
C ALA A 124 7.26 -7.09 10.57
N VAL A 125 6.85 -7.28 11.82
CA VAL A 125 7.70 -7.83 12.88
C VAL A 125 6.93 -8.87 13.70
N LYS A 126 7.64 -9.93 14.10
CA LYS A 126 7.14 -10.92 15.05
C LYS A 126 7.77 -10.68 16.41
N LEU A 127 7.01 -10.08 17.32
CA LEU A 127 7.44 -9.89 18.71
C LEU A 127 7.31 -11.21 19.48
N PRO A 128 8.17 -11.45 20.48
CA PRO A 128 7.96 -12.54 21.43
C PRO A 128 6.62 -12.35 22.14
N ALA A 129 5.93 -13.46 22.42
CA ALA A 129 4.71 -13.42 23.20
C ALA A 129 5.04 -12.81 24.58
N ILE A 130 4.43 -11.66 24.90
CA ILE A 130 4.48 -11.15 26.26
C ILE A 130 3.64 -12.13 27.09
N ASN A 131 4.30 -13.00 27.86
CA ASN A 131 3.68 -13.71 28.96
C ASN A 131 3.23 -12.65 29.97
N THR A 132 2.05 -12.09 29.76
CA THR A 132 1.35 -11.34 30.80
C THR A 132 0.94 -12.37 31.83
N GLY A 133 1.87 -12.68 32.74
CA GLY A 133 1.62 -13.49 33.91
C GLY A 133 0.43 -12.89 34.62
N ARG A 134 -0.74 -13.50 34.40
CA ARG A 134 -1.96 -13.20 35.11
C ARG A 134 -1.64 -13.59 36.55
N ALA A 135 -1.16 -12.62 37.34
CA ALA A 135 -1.08 -12.76 38.77
C ALA A 135 -2.52 -13.01 39.23
N SER A 136 -2.83 -14.30 39.40
CA SER A 136 -4.05 -14.76 40.05
C SER A 136 -3.97 -14.21 41.46
N ALA A 137 -4.57 -13.04 41.68
CA ALA A 137 -4.89 -12.56 43.00
C ALA A 137 -5.88 -13.56 43.60
N ALA A 138 -5.34 -14.57 44.28
CA ALA A 138 -6.09 -15.46 45.15
C ALA A 138 -6.72 -14.59 46.24
N LYS A 139 -8.05 -14.62 46.29
CA LYS A 139 -8.86 -14.25 47.45
C LYS A 139 -9.20 -15.53 48.19
#